data_AF-A0A2D5LLX2-F1
#
_entry.id   AF-A0A2D5LLX2-F1
#
_cell.length_a   1.000
_cell.length_b   1.000
_cell.length_c   1.000
_cell.angle_alpha   90.00
_cell.angle_beta   90.00
_cell.angle_gamma   90.00
#
_symmetry.space_group_name_H-M   'P 1'
#
loop_
_entity.id
_entity.type
_entity.pdbx_description
1 polymer ?
#
loop_
_entity_poly.entity_id
_entity_poly.type
_entity_poly.pdbx_seq_one_letter_code
_entity_poly.pdbx_strand_id
1 'polypeptide(L)'
;MGQLVRKVSVAKRQDPLIDFTTLAKIGRHASRSAREKALSQGVGFTYAKGGRIMKRNPDGTEQLIRVMDDMNDFPTLQADLCQD
;
A
#
# COMPACT_ATOMS: atom_id res chain seq x y z
N MET A 1 14.11 -32.54 9.80
CA MET A 1 13.10 -32.08 10.78
C MET A 1 11.85 -31.66 10.02
N GLY A 2 10.80 -32.48 10.01
CA GLY A 2 9.58 -32.21 9.23
C GLY A 2 8.73 -31.14 9.91
N GLN A 3 8.43 -30.06 9.19
CA GLN A 3 7.59 -28.97 9.69
C GLN A 3 6.14 -29.48 9.74
N LEU A 4 5.52 -29.48 10.92
CA LEU A 4 4.11 -29.84 11.12
C LEU A 4 3.22 -28.80 10.41
N VAL A 5 2.77 -29.11 9.20
CA VAL A 5 1.82 -28.27 8.47
C VAL A 5 0.42 -28.46 9.07
N ARG A 6 -0.05 -27.46 9.82
CA ARG A 6 -1.42 -27.46 10.36
C ARG A 6 -2.43 -27.35 9.21
N LYS A 7 -3.30 -28.36 9.08
CA LYS A 7 -4.38 -28.37 8.08
C LYS A 7 -5.44 -27.32 8.44
N VAL A 8 -5.44 -26.21 7.71
CA VAL A 8 -6.50 -25.20 7.80
C VAL A 8 -7.68 -25.63 6.93
N SER A 9 -8.89 -25.68 7.49
CA SER A 9 -10.12 -26.05 6.78
C SER A 9 -10.43 -25.08 5.65
N VAL A 10 -10.95 -25.58 4.52
CA VAL A 10 -11.25 -24.78 3.31
C VAL A 10 -12.20 -23.63 3.62
N ALA A 11 -13.21 -23.84 4.46
CA ALA A 11 -14.16 -22.81 4.89
C ALA A 11 -13.54 -21.68 5.76
N LYS A 12 -12.35 -21.90 6.34
CA LYS A 12 -11.59 -20.89 7.10
C LYS A 12 -10.47 -20.25 6.28
N ARG A 13 -10.25 -20.70 5.05
CA ARG A 13 -9.31 -20.05 4.12
C ARG A 13 -10.02 -18.82 3.58
N GLN A 14 -9.77 -17.67 4.20
CA GLN A 14 -9.95 -16.42 3.47
C GLN A 14 -8.90 -16.45 2.36
N ASP A 15 -9.36 -16.38 1.11
CA ASP A 15 -8.43 -16.27 -0.01
C ASP A 15 -7.57 -15.02 0.24
N PRO A 16 -6.23 -15.13 0.23
CA PRO A 16 -5.34 -14.04 0.57
C PRO A 16 -5.53 -12.79 -0.31
N LEU A 17 -6.16 -12.93 -1.48
CA LEU A 17 -6.52 -11.83 -2.37
C LEU A 17 -7.81 -11.09 -1.97
N ILE A 18 -8.64 -11.67 -1.10
CA ILE A 18 -9.89 -11.07 -0.57
C ILE A 18 -9.79 -10.72 0.91
N ASP A 19 -8.70 -11.06 1.59
CA ASP A 19 -8.40 -10.54 2.92
C ASP A 19 -7.87 -9.10 2.83
N PHE A 20 -8.79 -8.17 2.56
CA PHE A 20 -8.51 -6.75 2.50
C PHE A 20 -7.86 -6.22 3.80
N THR A 21 -8.08 -6.88 4.94
CA THR A 21 -7.49 -6.44 6.23
C THR A 21 -6.00 -6.76 6.27
N THR A 22 -5.60 -7.94 5.82
CA THR A 22 -4.20 -8.34 5.72
C THR A 22 -3.50 -7.58 4.60
N LEU A 23 -4.14 -7.45 3.43
CA LEU A 23 -3.61 -6.64 2.32
C LEU A 23 -3.38 -5.18 2.73
N ALA A 24 -4.31 -4.56 3.45
CA ALA A 24 -4.14 -3.21 3.96
C ALA A 24 -2.97 -3.09 4.95
N LYS A 25 -2.77 -4.09 5.82
CA LYS A 25 -1.61 -4.12 6.75
C LYS A 25 -0.29 -4.21 5.98
N ILE A 26 -0.21 -5.09 4.99
CA ILE A 26 0.98 -5.25 4.13
C ILE A 26 1.25 -3.95 3.37
N GLY A 27 0.23 -3.37 2.74
CA GLY A 27 0.34 -2.10 2.02
C GLY A 27 0.86 -0.97 2.91
N ARG A 28 0.31 -0.80 4.12
CA ARG A 28 0.80 0.21 5.08
C ARG A 28 2.26 0.00 5.46
N HIS A 29 2.67 -1.25 5.69
CA HIS A 29 4.05 -1.58 6.02
C HIS A 29 4.98 -1.27 4.85
N ALA A 30 4.62 -1.71 3.64
CA ALA A 30 5.38 -1.44 2.42
C ALA A 30 5.54 0.07 2.16
N SER A 31 4.44 0.85 2.27
CA SER A 31 4.48 2.30 2.12
C SER A 31 5.34 2.98 3.18
N ARG A 32 5.34 2.47 4.43
CA ARG A 32 6.20 3.00 5.49
C ARG A 32 7.68 2.78 5.15
N SER A 33 8.06 1.54 4.82
CA SER A 33 9.45 1.22 4.47
C SER A 33 9.92 1.97 3.22
N ALA A 34 9.04 2.16 2.22
CA ALA A 34 9.37 2.95 1.03
C ALA A 34 9.69 4.42 1.38
N ARG A 35 8.90 5.03 2.28
CA ARG A 35 9.15 6.41 2.75
C ARG A 35 10.43 6.53 3.57
N GLU A 36 10.70 5.58 4.45
CA GLU A 36 11.94 5.54 5.24
C GLU A 36 13.18 5.47 4.31
N LYS A 37 13.12 4.64 3.26
CA LYS A 37 14.18 4.57 2.23
C LYS A 37 14.30 5.86 1.41
N ALA A 38 13.17 6.46 1.01
CA ALA A 38 13.18 7.71 0.27
C ALA A 38 13.85 8.84 1.09
N LEU A 39 13.53 8.92 2.39
CA LEU A 39 14.16 9.86 3.31
C LEU A 39 15.66 9.61 3.45
N SER A 40 16.10 8.35 3.60
CA SER A 40 17.53 8.03 3.74
C SER A 40 18.33 8.32 2.46
N GLN A 41 17.67 8.32 1.29
CA GLN A 41 18.28 8.63 0.00
C GLN A 41 18.13 10.10 -0.40
N GLY A 42 17.48 10.94 0.42
CA GLY A 42 17.24 12.34 0.09
C GLY A 42 16.34 12.53 -1.13
N VAL A 43 15.39 11.62 -1.34
CA VAL A 43 14.43 11.67 -2.46
C VAL A 43 13.05 12.05 -1.94
N GLY A 44 12.35 12.91 -2.67
CA GLY A 44 10.98 13.30 -2.32
C GLY A 44 9.99 12.17 -2.58
N PHE A 45 8.91 12.12 -1.80
CA PHE A 45 7.86 11.11 -1.94
C PHE A 45 6.46 11.71 -1.80
N THR A 46 5.48 11.07 -2.42
CA THR A 46 4.06 11.46 -2.31
C THR A 46 3.31 10.60 -1.31
N TYR A 47 2.33 11.19 -0.63
CA TYR A 47 1.48 10.51 0.34
C TYR A 47 0.11 11.17 0.47
N ALA A 48 -0.90 10.39 0.87
CA ALA A 48 -2.25 10.90 1.11
C ALA A 48 -2.38 11.48 2.52
N LYS A 49 -2.99 12.67 2.66
CA LYS A 49 -3.25 13.38 3.92
C LYS A 49 -4.56 14.16 3.81
N GLY A 50 -5.57 13.78 4.61
CA GLY A 50 -6.84 14.52 4.69
C GLY A 50 -7.55 14.73 3.36
N GLY A 51 -7.67 13.67 2.54
CA GLY A 51 -8.32 13.75 1.21
C GLY A 51 -7.48 14.45 0.14
N ARG A 52 -6.18 14.66 0.37
CA ARG A 52 -5.26 15.30 -0.58
C ARG A 52 -4.02 14.44 -0.80
N ILE A 53 -3.49 14.48 -2.01
CA ILE A 53 -2.17 13.92 -2.33
C ILE A 53 -1.14 15.03 -2.13
N MET A 54 -0.29 14.84 -1.14
CA MET A 54 0.82 15.74 -0.80
C MET A 54 2.13 15.13 -1.29
N LYS A 55 3.07 15.95 -1.71
CA LYS A 55 4.48 15.59 -1.93
C LYS A 55 5.31 16.17 -0.80
N ARG A 56 6.18 15.35 -0.21
CA ARG A 56 7.25 15.81 0.68
C ARG A 56 8.54 15.84 -0.11
N ASN A 57 9.16 17.01 -0.20
CA ASN A 57 10.45 17.18 -0.83
C ASN A 57 11.59 16.77 0.14
N PRO A 58 12.80 16.55 -0.38
CA PRO A 58 13.97 16.19 0.45
C PRO A 58 14.33 17.23 1.51
N ASP A 59 14.02 18.50 1.25
CA ASP A 59 14.20 19.63 2.16
C ASP A 59 13.16 19.67 3.31
N GLY A 60 12.20 18.75 3.30
CA GLY A 60 11.13 18.67 4.29
C GLY A 60 9.91 19.52 3.98
N THR A 61 9.91 20.30 2.89
CA THR A 61 8.74 21.07 2.45
C THR A 61 7.62 20.16 1.95
N GLU A 62 6.37 20.55 2.21
CA GLU A 62 5.19 19.85 1.74
C GLU A 62 4.51 20.66 0.63
N GLN A 63 4.23 20.01 -0.49
CA GLN A 63 3.53 20.58 -1.64
C GLN A 63 2.24 19.82 -1.91
N LEU A 64 1.13 20.53 -2.08
CA LEU A 64 -0.12 19.92 -2.56
C LEU A 64 0.05 19.56 -4.05
N ILE A 65 -0.15 18.29 -4.38
CA ILE A 65 -0.13 17.83 -5.78
C ILE A 65 -1.54 17.88 -6.37
N ARG A 66 -2.50 17.25 -5.70
CA ARG A 66 -3.91 17.27 -6.09
C ARG A 66 -4.82 16.93 -4.92
N VAL A 67 -6.07 17.36 -5.00
CA VAL A 67 -7.14 16.83 -4.14
C VAL A 67 -7.47 15.41 -4.64
N MET A 68 -7.80 14.50 -3.73
CA MET A 68 -8.37 13.22 -4.13
C MET A 68 -9.82 13.50 -4.56
N ASP A 69 -10.03 13.78 -5.84
CA ASP A 69 -11.37 13.70 -6.43
C ASP A 69 -11.88 12.26 -6.30
N ASP A 70 -13.20 12.11 -6.23
CA ASP A 70 -13.94 10.91 -5.80
C ASP A 70 -13.26 9.58 -6.13
N MET A 71 -13.23 8.68 -5.13
CA MET A 71 -12.54 7.38 -5.12
C MET A 71 -13.04 6.34 -6.15
N ASN A 72 -13.76 6.76 -7.20
CA ASN A 72 -14.32 5.87 -8.22
C ASN A 72 -13.27 5.33 -9.21
N ASP A 73 -12.08 5.94 -9.28
CA ASP A 73 -10.99 5.56 -10.20
C ASP A 73 -9.75 4.98 -9.50
N PHE A 74 -9.91 4.33 -8.34
CA PHE A 74 -8.81 3.50 -7.83
C PHE A 74 -8.81 2.17 -8.62
N PRO A 75 -7.80 1.89 -9.45
CA PRO A 75 -7.75 0.61 -10.16
C PRO A 75 -7.79 -0.52 -9.15
N THR A 76 -8.63 -1.52 -9.41
CA THR A 76 -8.70 -2.69 -8.56
C THR A 76 -7.34 -3.38 -8.53
N LEU A 77 -7.01 -4.03 -7.41
CA LEU A 77 -5.71 -4.70 -7.26
C LEU A 77 -5.47 -5.72 -8.40
N GLN A 78 -6.53 -6.33 -8.92
CA GLN A 78 -6.47 -7.17 -10.12
C GLN A 78 -6.04 -6.41 -11.38
N ALA A 79 -6.54 -5.20 -11.63
CA ALA A 79 -6.17 -4.42 -12.81
C ALA A 79 -4.70 -3.95 -12.79
N ASP A 80 -4.12 -3.77 -11.60
CA ASP A 80 -2.72 -3.37 -11.44
C ASP A 80 -1.75 -4.57 -11.52
N LEU A 81 -2.20 -5.75 -11.06
CA LEU A 81 -1.38 -6.98 -11.05
C LEU A 81 -1.51 -7.81 -12.33
N CYS A 82 -2.63 -7.71 -13.05
CA CYS A 82 -2.85 -8.36 -14.33
C CYS A 82 -2.63 -7.33 -15.45
N GLN A 83 -1.37 -7.10 -15.81
CA GLN A 83 -1.03 -6.53 -17.11
C GLN A 83 -1.19 -7.64 -18.16
N ASP A 84 -2.05 -7.43 -19.16
CA ASP A 84 -2.14 -8.26 -20.38
C ASP A 84 -0.83 -8.21 -21.19
#